data_AF-A0A9D9YG90-F1
#
_entry.id   AF-A0A9D9YG90-F1
#
_cell.length_a   1.000
_cell.length_b   1.000
_cell.length_c   1.000
_cell.angle_alpha   90.00
_cell.angle_beta   90.00
_cell.angle_gamma   90.00
#
_symmetry.space_group_name_H-M   'P 1'
#
loop_
_entity.id
_entity.type
_entity.pdbx_description
1 polymer ?
#
loop_
_entity_poly.entity_id
_entity_poly.type
_entity_poly.pdbx_seq_one_letter_code
_entity_poly.pdbx_strand_id
1 'polypeptide(L)'
;SLSEEGLVTRTKDTEDRRKTGLSLTPAGKKILSLAKKRCFTILAELFESLSEKDLQSLQLIQEKIVSHLHSVWTAPDKPNSP
;
A
#
# COMPACT_ATOMS: atom_id res chain seq x y z
N SER A 1 10.41 7.27 -12.05
CA SER A 1 9.08 6.67 -11.80
C SER A 1 9.15 5.16 -12.05
N LEU A 2 8.32 4.32 -11.43
CA LEU A 2 8.45 2.85 -11.55
C LEU A 2 8.45 2.34 -13.01
N SER A 3 7.79 3.07 -13.92
CA SER A 3 7.78 2.76 -15.35
C SER A 3 9.09 3.14 -16.05
N GLU A 4 9.63 4.33 -15.75
CA GLU A 4 10.94 4.79 -16.28
C GLU A 4 12.07 3.88 -15.80
N GLU A 5 11.94 3.33 -14.60
CA GLU A 5 12.90 2.40 -14.00
C GLU A 5 12.70 0.96 -14.50
N GLY A 6 11.73 0.71 -15.39
CA GLY A 6 11.47 -0.61 -15.99
C GLY A 6 10.93 -1.66 -15.03
N LEU A 7 10.39 -1.25 -13.88
CA LEU A 7 9.89 -2.16 -12.83
C LEU A 7 8.42 -2.55 -13.04
N VAL A 8 7.68 -1.69 -13.73
CA VAL A 8 6.30 -1.97 -14.16
C VAL A 8 6.18 -1.82 -15.67
N THR A 9 5.29 -2.62 -16.24
CA THR A 9 4.84 -2.48 -17.63
C THR A 9 3.37 -2.11 -17.65
N ARG A 10 3.01 -1.30 -18.64
CA ARG A 10 1.66 -0.83 -18.87
C ARG A 10 1.12 -1.50 -20.13
N THR A 11 0.03 -2.25 -20.01
CA THR A 11 -0.64 -2.89 -21.15
C THR A 11 -1.98 -2.20 -21.40
N LYS A 12 -2.34 -2.00 -22.67
CA LYS A 12 -3.70 -1.60 -23.04
C LYS A 12 -4.54 -2.85 -23.14
N ASP A 13 -5.73 -2.81 -22.58
CA ASP A 13 -6.70 -3.88 -22.75
C ASP A 13 -7.16 -3.89 -24.23
N THR A 14 -7.26 -5.09 -24.79
CA THR A 14 -7.64 -5.31 -26.20
C THR A 14 -9.13 -5.11 -26.45
N GLU A 15 -9.96 -5.21 -25.41
CA GLU A 15 -11.42 -5.06 -25.49
C GLU A 15 -11.91 -3.65 -25.12
N ASP A 16 -11.27 -2.99 -24.14
CA ASP A 16 -11.56 -1.58 -23.81
C ASP A 16 -10.27 -0.77 -23.70
N ARG A 17 -9.97 0.02 -24.73
CA ARG A 17 -8.75 0.85 -24.80
C ARG A 17 -8.68 1.95 -23.72
N ARG A 18 -9.76 2.17 -22.95
CA ARG A 18 -9.77 3.05 -21.77
C ARG A 18 -9.22 2.34 -20.53
N LYS A 19 -9.18 1.01 -20.52
CA LYS A 19 -8.58 0.22 -19.45
C LYS A 19 -7.08 0.09 -19.67
N THR A 20 -6.36 0.30 -18.59
CA THR A 20 -4.91 0.21 -18.56
C THR A 20 -4.51 -0.83 -17.52
N GLY A 21 -3.91 -1.92 -17.97
CA GLY A 21 -3.27 -2.91 -17.12
C GLY A 21 -1.92 -2.40 -16.62
N LEU A 22 -1.65 -2.60 -15.34
CA LEU A 22 -0.34 -2.39 -14.75
C LEU A 22 0.17 -3.72 -14.20
N SER A 23 1.40 -4.09 -14.54
CA SER A 23 1.99 -5.35 -14.11
C SER A 23 3.46 -5.18 -13.77
N LEU A 24 3.95 -5.94 -12.79
CA LEU A 24 5.38 -5.96 -12.48
C LEU A 24 6.15 -6.70 -13.57
N THR A 25 7.25 -6.11 -14.02
CA THR A 25 8.25 -6.81 -14.85
C THR A 25 8.99 -7.86 -14.00
N PRO A 26 9.75 -8.80 -14.62
CA PRO A 26 10.61 -9.69 -13.85
C PRO A 26 11.60 -8.95 -12.94
N ALA A 27 12.15 -7.81 -13.39
CA ALA A 27 12.98 -6.94 -12.59
C ALA A 27 12.20 -6.34 -11.40
N GLY A 28 10.99 -5.85 -11.64
CA GLY A 28 10.09 -5.35 -10.59
C GLY A 28 9.75 -6.41 -9.55
N LYS A 29 9.47 -7.65 -9.96
CA LYS A 29 9.23 -8.78 -9.04
C LYS A 29 10.46 -9.08 -8.17
N LYS A 30 11.66 -9.05 -8.75
CA LYS A 30 12.92 -9.26 -8.01
C LYS A 30 13.13 -8.16 -6.97
N ILE A 31 12.96 -6.90 -7.35
CA ILE A 31 13.08 -5.77 -6.41
C ILE A 31 12.03 -5.85 -5.32
N LEU A 32 10.78 -6.16 -5.65
CA LEU A 32 9.72 -6.32 -4.65
C LEU A 32 10.06 -7.42 -3.63
N SER A 33 10.65 -8.54 -4.07
CA SER A 33 11.09 -9.60 -3.16
C SER A 33 12.18 -9.11 -2.19
N LEU A 34 13.17 -8.37 -2.68
CA LEU A 34 14.24 -7.79 -1.85
C LEU A 34 13.69 -6.74 -0.88
N ALA A 35 12.81 -5.86 -1.36
CA ALA A 35 12.14 -4.86 -0.55
C ALA A 35 11.32 -5.51 0.56
N LYS A 36 10.53 -6.55 0.26
CA LYS A 36 9.77 -7.30 1.27
C LYS A 36 10.66 -7.85 2.38
N LYS A 37 11.79 -8.49 2.03
CA LYS A 37 12.74 -9.01 3.02
C LYS A 37 13.26 -7.90 3.94
N ARG A 38 13.70 -6.78 3.35
CA ARG A 38 14.19 -5.63 4.12
C ARG A 38 13.10 -5.02 5.00
N CYS A 39 11.89 -4.89 4.49
CA CYS A 39 10.76 -4.40 5.27
C CYS A 39 10.44 -5.31 6.46
N PHE A 40 10.48 -6.64 6.30
CA PHE A 40 10.27 -7.56 7.43
C PHE A 40 11.30 -7.36 8.53
N THR A 41 12.58 -7.21 8.18
CA THR A 41 13.64 -6.92 9.16
C THR A 41 13.38 -5.60 9.89
N ILE A 42 13.09 -4.53 9.15
CA ILE A 42 12.80 -3.21 9.74
C ILE A 42 11.57 -3.25 10.65
N LEU A 43 10.49 -3.93 10.22
CA LEU A 43 9.27 -4.04 11.02
C LEU A 43 9.51 -4.86 12.30
N ALA A 44 10.31 -5.92 12.22
CA ALA A 44 10.68 -6.71 13.40
C ALA A 44 11.47 -5.87 14.41
N GLU A 45 12.47 -5.10 13.95
CA GLU A 45 13.25 -4.19 14.80
C GLU A 45 12.39 -3.06 15.39
N LEU A 46 11.53 -2.46 14.57
CA LEU A 46 10.65 -1.36 14.99
C LEU A 46 9.69 -1.77 16.10
N PHE A 47 9.22 -3.02 16.08
CA PHE A 47 8.21 -3.51 17.01
C PHE A 47 8.77 -4.46 18.07
N GLU A 48 10.09 -4.68 18.12
CA GLU A 48 10.75 -5.61 19.05
C GLU A 48 10.40 -5.33 20.53
N SER A 49 10.20 -4.07 20.89
CA SER A 49 9.89 -3.67 22.27
C SER A 49 8.43 -3.87 22.68
N LEU A 50 7.55 -4.26 21.75
CA LEU A 50 6.11 -4.39 22.01
C LEU A 50 5.76 -5.84 22.36
N SER A 51 4.96 -6.02 23.41
CA SER A 51 4.38 -7.33 23.69
C SER A 51 3.32 -7.69 22.64
N GLU A 52 2.97 -8.96 22.54
CA GLU A 52 1.88 -9.43 21.67
C GLU A 52 0.56 -8.68 21.95
N LYS A 53 0.26 -8.38 23.22
CA LYS A 53 -0.91 -7.61 23.61
C LYS A 53 -0.85 -6.16 23.11
N ASP A 54 0.34 -5.54 23.15
CA ASP A 54 0.53 -4.17 22.67
C ASP A 54 0.40 -4.11 21.14
N LEU A 55 0.94 -5.10 20.44
CA LEU A 55 0.78 -5.26 18.98
C LEU A 55 -0.69 -5.39 18.57
N GLN A 56 -1.46 -6.24 19.27
CA GLN A 56 -2.90 -6.39 19.03
C GLN A 56 -3.66 -5.09 19.31
N SER A 57 -3.28 -4.36 20.37
CA SER A 57 -3.88 -3.06 20.70
C SER A 57 -3.58 -2.01 19.63
N LEU A 58 -2.34 -1.96 19.16
CA LEU A 58 -1.92 -1.07 18.07
C LEU A 58 -2.68 -1.37 16.78
N GLN A 59 -2.79 -2.63 16.39
CA GLN A 59 -3.55 -3.06 15.22
C GLN A 59 -5.01 -2.60 15.33
N LEU A 60 -5.68 -2.87 16.45
CA LEU A 60 -7.08 -2.48 16.66
C LEU A 60 -7.28 -0.95 16.55
N ILE A 61 -6.35 -0.17 17.09
CA ILE A 61 -6.42 1.30 17.01
C ILE A 61 -6.24 1.76 15.56
N GLN A 62 -5.26 1.22 14.83
CA GLN A 62 -5.04 1.56 13.43
C GLN A 62 -6.25 1.21 12.56
N GLU A 63 -6.86 0.04 12.75
CA GLU A 63 -8.07 -0.36 12.03
C GLU A 63 -9.24 0.61 12.28
N LYS A 64 -9.45 1.04 13.52
CA LYS A 64 -10.47 2.05 13.86
C LYS A 64 -10.21 3.38 13.15
N ILE A 65 -8.96 3.85 13.13
CA ILE A 65 -8.58 5.10 12.44
C ILE A 65 -8.84 4.98 10.94
N VAL A 66 -8.41 3.89 10.30
CA VAL A 66 -8.60 3.67 8.85
C VAL A 66 -10.08 3.57 8.49
N SER A 67 -10.86 2.82 9.28
CA SER A 67 -12.31 2.71 9.09
C SER A 67 -13.01 4.06 9.19
N HIS A 68 -12.63 4.89 10.17
CA HIS A 68 -13.19 6.22 10.32
C HIS A 68 -12.75 7.16 9.19
N LEU A 69 -11.49 7.09 8.75
CA LEU A 69 -10.98 7.89 7.63
C LEU A 69 -11.74 7.60 6.34
N HIS A 70 -12.06 6.32 6.07
CA HIS A 70 -12.95 5.98 4.96
C HIS A 70 -14.30 6.68 5.09
N SER A 71 -14.94 6.60 6.26
CA SER A 71 -16.23 7.27 6.49
C SER A 71 -16.17 8.80 6.34
N VAL A 72 -15.07 9.44 6.72
CA VAL A 72 -14.90 10.90 6.61
C VAL A 72 -14.63 11.32 5.16
N TRP A 73 -13.85 10.53 4.42
CA TRP A 73 -13.41 10.89 3.06
C TRP A 73 -14.38 10.44 1.96
N THR A 74 -15.15 9.36 2.15
CA THR A 74 -16.13 8.88 1.15
C THR A 74 -17.53 9.46 1.33
N ALA A 75 -17.74 10.38 2.28
CA ALA A 75 -19.00 11.11 2.39
C ALA A 75 -19.15 12.06 1.18
N PRO A 76 -20.28 12.05 0.46
CA PRO A 76 -20.45 12.81 -0.78
C PRO A 76 -20.57 14.33 -0.57
N ASP A 77 -20.49 14.81 0.68
CA ASP A 77 -20.39 16.22 0.99
C ASP A 77 -19.58 16.40 2.27
N LYS A 78 -18.47 17.13 2.19
CA LYS A 78 -18.36 18.38 2.95
C LYS A 78 -17.36 19.36 2.33
N PRO A 79 -17.65 20.67 2.49
CA PRO A 79 -17.14 21.76 1.69
C PRO A 79 -15.72 22.16 2.11
N ASN A 80 -15.09 22.92 1.23
CA ASN A 80 -13.86 23.68 1.45
C ASN A 80 -13.63 24.03 2.91
N SER A 81 -12.45 23.70 3.42
CA SER A 81 -11.90 24.31 4.63
C SER A 81 -10.60 25.05 4.23
N PRO A 82 -10.31 26.16 4.92
CA PRO A 82 -9.69 27.37 4.38
C PRO A 82 -8.22 27.25 3.96
#